data_AF-A0A0F9AVZ5-F1
#
_entry.id   AF-A0A0F9AVZ5-F1
#
_cell.length_a   1.000
_cell.length_b   1.000
_cell.length_c   1.000
_cell.angle_alpha   90.00
_cell.angle_beta   90.00
_cell.angle_gamma   90.00
#
_symmetry.space_group_name_H-M   'P 1'
#
loop_
_entity.id
_entity.type
_entity.pdbx_description
1 polymer ?
#
loop_
_entity_poly.entity_id
_entity_poly.type
_entity_poly.pdbx_seq_one_letter_code
_entity_poly.pdbx_strand_id
1 'polypeptide(L)'
;MPSGSYIRTEYHREITRQSVKDFYTRNPEVKIKQSEWRKKMGIVPPSNKGLKMSDEQKEKISIARKNHFNLIGRKERRPSFHQMDSKYYKWRTLIFERDGYICQMCKKSGVRLQVDHIKSWSKYPKLRYKLSNGRALCIPCHKLTGNYGNKKK
;
A
#
# COMPACT_ATOMS: atom_id res chain seq x y z
N MET A 1 11.03 -58.99 12.93
CA MET A 1 10.42 -57.78 13.53
C MET A 1 8.93 -57.83 13.24
N PRO A 2 8.03 -57.57 14.22
CA PRO A 2 6.60 -57.72 13.99
C PRO A 2 6.14 -56.70 12.95
N SER A 3 5.63 -57.18 11.82
CA SER A 3 5.13 -56.39 10.69
C SER A 3 3.62 -56.15 10.82
N GLY A 4 3.19 -55.57 11.95
CA GLY A 4 1.79 -55.21 12.21
C GLY A 4 1.54 -53.71 12.03
N SER A 5 0.37 -53.33 11.50
CA SER A 5 -0.04 -51.93 11.46
C SER A 5 -0.34 -51.44 12.88
N TYR A 6 0.55 -50.61 13.42
CA TYR A 6 0.35 -50.02 14.73
C TYR A 6 -0.78 -48.97 14.68
N ILE A 7 -1.93 -49.29 15.26
CA ILE A 7 -3.08 -48.38 15.34
C ILE A 7 -2.93 -47.49 16.58
N ARG A 8 -2.69 -46.20 16.36
CA ARG A 8 -2.52 -45.22 17.43
C ARG A 8 -3.86 -44.90 18.10
N THR A 9 -4.04 -45.38 19.33
CA THR A 9 -5.23 -45.13 20.16
C THR A 9 -5.29 -43.70 20.72
N GLU A 10 -6.44 -43.27 21.25
CA GLU A 10 -6.61 -41.95 21.88
C GLU A 10 -5.65 -41.74 23.05
N TYR A 11 -5.40 -42.76 23.88
CA TYR A 11 -4.41 -42.71 24.96
C TYR A 11 -3.02 -42.30 24.47
N HIS A 12 -2.55 -42.92 23.38
CA HIS A 12 -1.26 -42.56 22.78
C HIS A 12 -1.25 -41.13 22.21
N ARG A 13 -2.40 -40.64 21.71
CA ARG A 13 -2.56 -39.25 21.24
C ARG A 13 -2.50 -38.26 22.39
N GLU A 14 -3.12 -38.57 23.53
CA GLU A 14 -3.11 -37.73 24.74
C GLU A 14 -1.72 -37.61 25.34
N ILE A 15 -0.98 -38.71 25.50
CA ILE A 15 0.42 -38.68 25.97
C ILE A 15 1.25 -37.77 25.06
N THR A 16 1.06 -37.90 23.76
CA THR A 16 1.80 -37.07 22.78
C THR A 16 1.43 -35.59 22.95
N ARG A 17 0.15 -35.25 23.05
CA ARG A 17 -0.30 -33.87 23.28
C ARG A 17 0.27 -33.29 24.57
N GLN A 18 0.25 -34.06 25.65
CA GLN A 18 0.76 -33.63 26.95
C GLN A 18 2.29 -33.41 26.90
N SER A 19 3.05 -34.34 26.31
CA SER A 19 4.50 -34.21 26.17
C SER A 19 4.91 -32.96 25.38
N VAL A 20 4.19 -32.65 24.29
CA VAL A 20 4.41 -31.45 23.47
C VAL A 20 4.08 -30.19 24.25
N LYS A 21 2.98 -30.20 25.03
CA LYS A 21 2.60 -29.08 25.90
C LYS A 21 3.69 -28.81 26.94
N ASP A 22 4.17 -29.85 27.61
CA ASP A 22 5.20 -29.76 28.64
C ASP A 22 6.53 -29.24 28.08
N PHE A 23 6.92 -29.67 26.88
CA PHE A 23 8.10 -29.17 26.19
C PHE A 23 8.07 -27.66 26.00
N TYR A 24 6.97 -27.11 25.48
CA TYR A 24 6.84 -25.67 25.26
C TYR A 24 6.66 -24.86 26.55
N THR A 25 6.08 -25.46 27.60
CA THR A 25 6.00 -24.83 28.93
C THR A 25 7.39 -24.66 29.52
N ARG A 26 8.26 -25.67 29.39
CA ARG A 26 9.66 -25.62 29.85
C ARG A 26 10.55 -24.76 28.96
N ASN A 27 10.18 -24.56 27.69
CA ASN A 27 10.97 -23.83 26.70
C ASN A 27 10.12 -22.76 25.98
N PRO A 28 9.70 -21.69 26.67
CA PRO A 28 8.82 -20.66 26.09
C PRO A 28 9.46 -19.93 24.91
N GLU A 29 10.79 -19.75 24.92
CA GLU A 29 11.52 -19.06 23.85
C GLU A 29 11.44 -19.78 22.50
N VAL A 30 11.46 -21.12 22.51
CA VAL A 30 11.34 -21.93 21.29
C VAL A 30 9.98 -21.70 20.64
N LYS A 31 8.92 -21.56 21.46
CA LYS A 31 7.56 -21.25 20.99
C LYS A 31 7.49 -19.86 20.35
N ILE A 32 8.16 -18.86 20.94
CA ILE A 32 8.23 -17.49 20.39
C ILE A 32 8.96 -17.49 19.05
N LYS A 33 10.17 -18.04 18.99
CA LYS A 33 10.98 -18.12 17.76
C LYS A 33 10.25 -18.83 16.62
N GLN A 34 9.57 -19.95 16.92
CA GLN A 34 8.76 -20.67 15.93
C GLN A 34 7.58 -19.81 15.42
N SER A 35 6.92 -19.05 16.30
CA SER A 35 5.82 -18.15 15.94
C SER A 35 6.29 -17.00 15.04
N GLU A 36 7.42 -16.38 15.37
CA GLU A 36 8.03 -15.31 14.58
C GLU A 36 8.43 -15.79 13.18
N TRP A 37 9.05 -16.96 13.08
CA TRP A 37 9.41 -17.57 11.80
C TRP A 37 8.16 -17.83 10.94
N ARG A 38 7.09 -18.39 11.51
CA ARG A 38 5.82 -18.62 10.80
C ARG A 38 5.21 -17.31 10.28
N LYS A 39 5.23 -16.24 11.07
CA LYS A 39 4.78 -14.90 10.66
C LYS A 39 5.62 -14.38 9.49
N LYS A 40 6.95 -14.51 9.56
CA LYS A 40 7.88 -14.12 8.49
C LYS A 40 7.61 -14.87 7.19
N MET A 41 7.26 -16.16 7.27
CA MET A 41 6.96 -17.02 6.13
C MET A 41 5.50 -16.91 5.65
N GLY A 42 4.65 -16.13 6.32
CA GLY A 42 3.22 -16.01 5.97
C GLY A 42 2.41 -17.29 6.20
N ILE A 43 2.90 -18.20 7.05
CA ILE A 43 2.25 -19.50 7.30
C ILE A 43 1.10 -19.30 8.29
N VAL A 44 -0.13 -19.54 7.82
CA VAL A 44 -1.33 -19.53 8.66
C VAL A 44 -1.53 -20.90 9.30
N PRO A 45 -1.72 -21.01 10.63
CA PRO A 45 -2.03 -22.26 11.28
C PRO A 45 -3.27 -22.94 10.66
N PRO A 46 -3.30 -24.27 10.51
CA PRO A 46 -4.46 -24.98 9.99
C PRO A 46 -5.77 -24.63 10.72
N SER A 47 -5.71 -24.41 12.04
CA SER A 47 -6.84 -23.99 12.88
C SER A 47 -7.46 -22.66 12.46
N ASN A 48 -6.68 -21.78 11.81
CA ASN A 48 -7.10 -20.44 11.41
C ASN A 48 -7.28 -20.33 9.88
N LYS A 49 -7.02 -21.41 9.14
CA LYS A 49 -7.09 -21.40 7.68
C LYS A 49 -8.55 -21.27 7.24
N GLY A 50 -8.86 -20.19 6.55
CA GLY A 50 -10.21 -19.92 6.03
C GLY A 50 -11.18 -19.29 7.04
N LEU A 51 -10.78 -19.14 8.31
CA LEU A 51 -11.60 -18.42 9.29
C LEU A 51 -11.65 -16.92 8.94
N LYS A 52 -12.86 -16.39 8.82
CA LYS A 52 -13.10 -14.95 8.67
C LYS A 52 -13.31 -14.34 10.05
N MET A 53 -12.89 -13.08 10.19
CA MET A 53 -13.14 -12.32 11.41
C MET A 53 -14.64 -12.13 11.62
N SER A 54 -15.08 -12.22 12.88
CA SER A 54 -16.46 -11.88 13.25
C SER A 54 -16.72 -10.39 13.06
N ASP A 55 -17.99 -10.02 12.92
CA ASP A 55 -18.37 -8.63 12.73
C ASP A 55 -18.03 -7.78 13.97
N GLU A 56 -18.21 -8.33 15.16
CA GLU A 56 -17.78 -7.71 16.43
C GLU A 56 -16.26 -7.43 16.44
N GLN A 57 -15.43 -8.37 15.96
CA GLN A 57 -13.99 -8.16 15.87
C GLN A 57 -13.62 -7.07 14.86
N LYS A 58 -14.31 -7.01 13.71
CA LYS A 58 -14.11 -5.95 12.72
C LYS A 58 -14.49 -4.58 13.31
N GLU A 59 -15.57 -4.52 14.08
CA GLU A 59 -16.02 -3.31 14.75
C GLU A 59 -15.01 -2.82 15.79
N LYS A 60 -14.51 -3.71 16.66
CA LYS A 60 -13.45 -3.38 17.62
C LYS A 60 -12.20 -2.80 16.93
N ILE A 61 -11.76 -3.41 15.82
CA ILE A 61 -10.64 -2.90 15.03
C ILE A 61 -10.96 -1.53 14.41
N SER A 62 -12.18 -1.34 13.92
CA SER A 62 -12.65 -0.08 13.35
C SER A 62 -12.61 1.04 14.40
N ILE A 63 -13.14 0.78 15.60
CA ILE A 63 -13.15 1.72 16.73
C ILE A 63 -11.71 2.06 17.13
N ALA A 64 -10.84 1.06 17.32
CA ALA A 64 -9.44 1.29 17.67
C ALA A 64 -8.71 2.17 16.65
N ARG A 65 -8.94 1.92 15.34
CA ARG A 65 -8.38 2.76 14.26
C ARG A 65 -8.90 4.19 14.30
N LYS A 66 -10.21 4.39 14.51
CA LYS A 66 -10.81 5.72 14.64
C LYS A 66 -10.20 6.48 15.81
N ASN A 67 -10.09 5.84 16.97
CA ASN A 67 -9.50 6.44 18.17
C ASN A 67 -8.06 6.86 17.95
N HIS A 68 -7.24 6.01 17.31
CA HIS A 68 -5.89 6.39 16.91
C HIS A 68 -5.88 7.66 16.05
N PHE A 69 -6.71 7.74 15.00
CA PHE A 69 -6.79 8.94 14.16
C PHE A 69 -7.33 10.18 14.88
N ASN A 70 -8.21 10.01 15.87
CA ASN A 70 -8.69 11.11 16.70
C ASN A 70 -7.56 11.65 17.60
N LEU A 71 -6.72 10.75 18.14
CA LEU A 71 -5.58 11.11 18.99
C LEU A 71 -4.46 11.82 18.24
N ILE A 72 -4.02 11.26 17.11
CA ILE A 72 -2.89 11.83 16.33
C ILE A 72 -3.33 12.94 15.37
N GLY A 73 -4.64 13.13 15.21
CA GLY A 73 -5.23 13.89 14.10
C GLY A 73 -5.09 13.15 12.77
N ARG A 74 -6.04 13.37 11.85
CA ARG A 74 -5.76 13.03 10.45
C ARG A 74 -4.71 14.01 9.96
N LYS A 75 -3.55 13.50 9.49
CA LYS A 75 -2.66 14.33 8.67
C LYS A 75 -3.49 14.85 7.50
N GLU A 76 -3.80 16.14 7.50
CA GLU A 76 -4.37 16.78 6.32
C GLU A 76 -3.46 16.47 5.13
N ARG A 77 -4.07 16.26 3.96
CA ARG A 77 -3.30 16.23 2.71
C ARG A 77 -2.70 17.62 2.54
N ARG A 78 -1.52 17.85 3.11
CA ARG A 78 -0.70 19.00 2.77
C ARG A 78 -0.52 18.94 1.26
N PRO A 79 -0.96 19.97 0.50
CA PRO A 79 -0.59 20.07 -0.90
C PRO A 79 0.92 19.84 -0.98
N SER A 80 1.39 19.07 -1.97
CA SER A 80 2.84 18.87 -2.11
C SER A 80 3.50 20.25 -2.12
N PHE A 81 4.55 20.48 -1.34
CA PHE A 81 5.18 21.80 -1.13
C PHE A 81 5.32 22.64 -2.41
N HIS A 82 5.64 21.98 -3.53
CA HIS A 82 5.76 22.56 -4.87
C HIS A 82 4.46 23.16 -5.46
N GLN A 83 3.28 22.73 -5.04
CA GLN A 83 1.99 23.28 -5.50
C GLN A 83 1.67 24.62 -4.82
N MET A 84 2.28 24.90 -3.67
CA MET A 84 2.17 26.19 -2.96
C MET A 84 3.27 27.17 -3.38
N ASP A 85 4.24 26.72 -4.21
CA ASP A 85 5.27 27.59 -4.78
C ASP A 85 4.63 28.54 -5.79
N SER A 86 4.73 29.85 -5.53
CA SER A 86 4.22 30.91 -6.40
C SER A 86 4.75 30.78 -7.83
N LYS A 87 5.97 30.25 -8.00
CA LYS A 87 6.59 30.01 -9.29
C LYS A 87 5.91 28.89 -10.07
N TYR A 88 5.55 27.81 -9.40
CA TYR A 88 4.81 26.70 -10.02
C TYR A 88 3.41 27.14 -10.43
N TYR A 89 2.73 27.92 -9.59
CA TYR A 89 1.42 28.46 -9.91
C TYR A 89 1.47 29.31 -11.18
N LYS A 90 2.38 30.29 -11.25
CA LYS A 90 2.56 31.14 -12.44
C LYS A 90 2.88 30.32 -13.69
N TRP A 91 3.83 29.38 -13.59
CA TRP A 91 4.19 28.51 -14.71
C TRP A 91 3.01 27.65 -15.21
N ARG A 92 2.23 27.09 -14.28
CA ARG A 92 1.03 26.30 -14.59
C ARG A 92 -0.03 27.15 -15.30
N THR A 93 -0.28 28.36 -14.82
CA THR A 93 -1.26 29.28 -15.44
C THR A 93 -0.84 29.65 -16.85
N LEU A 94 0.43 30.02 -17.06
CA LEU A 94 0.97 30.36 -18.39
C LEU A 94 0.82 29.22 -19.40
N ILE A 95 0.96 27.96 -18.96
CA ILE A 95 0.74 26.81 -19.85
C ILE A 95 -0.72 26.67 -20.24
N PHE A 96 -1.65 26.82 -19.30
CA PHE A 96 -3.07 26.72 -19.62
C PHE A 96 -3.54 27.86 -20.52
N GLU A 97 -3.07 29.08 -20.28
CA GLU A 97 -3.34 30.24 -21.15
C GLU A 97 -2.79 30.02 -22.55
N ARG A 98 -1.53 29.59 -22.68
CA ARG A 98 -0.92 29.26 -23.98
C ARG A 98 -1.67 28.15 -24.71
N ASP A 99 -2.07 27.11 -23.99
CA ASP A 99 -2.75 25.93 -24.55
C ASP A 99 -4.27 26.14 -24.71
N GLY A 100 -4.78 27.34 -24.43
CA GLY A 100 -6.19 27.71 -24.59
C GLY A 100 -7.14 26.89 -23.71
N TYR A 101 -6.67 26.36 -22.58
CA TYR A 101 -7.42 25.42 -21.73
C TYR A 101 -7.96 24.20 -22.50
N ILE A 102 -7.16 23.70 -23.46
CA ILE A 102 -7.47 22.51 -24.27
C ILE A 102 -6.41 21.43 -24.04
N CYS A 103 -6.84 20.17 -23.99
CA CYS A 103 -5.90 19.04 -23.95
C CYS A 103 -5.07 18.98 -25.23
N GLN A 104 -3.74 19.06 -25.14
CA GLN A 104 -2.86 19.08 -26.31
C GLN A 104 -2.72 17.73 -27.02
N MET A 105 -3.14 16.63 -26.39
CA MET A 105 -3.14 15.29 -27.02
C MET A 105 -4.45 14.95 -27.75
N CYS A 106 -5.61 15.17 -27.11
CA CYS A 106 -6.91 14.78 -27.69
C CYS A 106 -7.80 15.97 -28.09
N LYS A 107 -7.31 17.20 -27.91
CA LYS A 107 -7.97 18.45 -28.31
C LYS A 107 -9.36 18.70 -27.70
N LYS A 108 -9.70 18.00 -26.62
CA LYS A 108 -10.94 18.24 -25.85
C LYS A 108 -10.80 19.46 -24.92
N SER A 109 -11.82 20.32 -24.93
CA SER A 109 -12.05 21.44 -24.01
C SER A 109 -13.07 21.06 -22.92
N GLY A 110 -13.24 21.88 -21.88
CA GLY A 110 -14.25 21.68 -20.82
C GLY A 110 -14.01 20.47 -19.90
N VAL A 111 -12.86 19.82 -20.01
CA VAL A 111 -12.48 18.66 -19.19
C VAL A 111 -11.53 19.05 -18.07
N ARG A 112 -11.40 18.20 -17.06
CA ARG A 112 -10.40 18.39 -16.00
C ARG A 112 -8.97 18.24 -16.57
N LEU A 113 -8.28 19.37 -16.70
CA LEU A 113 -6.90 19.44 -17.19
C LEU A 113 -5.86 19.39 -16.06
N GLN A 114 -4.70 18.86 -16.40
CA GLN A 114 -3.49 18.82 -15.61
C GLN A 114 -2.32 19.27 -16.50
N VAL A 115 -1.31 19.88 -15.89
CA VAL A 115 -0.07 20.20 -16.60
C VAL A 115 0.89 19.02 -16.46
N ASP A 116 1.33 18.50 -17.60
CA ASP A 116 2.33 17.44 -17.71
C ASP A 116 3.71 18.05 -18.04
N HIS A 117 4.77 17.48 -17.45
CA HIS A 117 6.16 17.83 -17.74
C HIS A 117 6.75 16.88 -18.78
N ILE A 118 6.88 17.30 -20.04
CA ILE A 118 7.38 16.44 -21.14
C ILE A 118 8.66 15.68 -20.72
N LYS A 119 9.62 16.40 -20.13
CA LYS A 119 10.78 15.83 -19.44
C LYS A 119 10.53 15.84 -17.93
N SER A 120 10.70 14.68 -17.28
CA SER A 120 10.28 14.47 -15.90
C SER A 120 10.90 15.44 -14.88
N TRP A 121 10.09 15.82 -13.89
CA TRP A 121 10.45 16.78 -12.84
C TRP A 121 11.73 16.43 -12.06
N SER A 122 11.92 15.14 -11.77
CA SER A 122 13.05 14.64 -10.99
C SER A 122 14.36 14.65 -11.79
N LYS A 123 14.33 14.25 -13.07
CA LYS A 123 15.55 14.11 -13.89
C LYS A 123 16.05 15.43 -14.48
N TYR A 124 15.17 16.40 -14.67
CA TYR A 124 15.50 17.64 -15.38
C TYR A 124 15.16 18.90 -14.56
N PRO A 125 15.88 19.19 -13.46
CA PRO A 125 15.58 20.32 -12.58
C PRO A 125 15.65 21.68 -13.30
N LYS A 126 16.58 21.84 -14.25
CA LYS A 126 16.74 23.07 -15.06
C LYS A 126 15.54 23.36 -15.97
N LEU A 127 14.70 22.37 -16.27
CA LEU A 127 13.57 22.48 -17.22
C LEU A 127 12.20 22.56 -16.53
N ARG A 128 12.13 22.50 -15.19
CA ARG A 128 10.88 22.44 -14.42
C ARG A 128 9.87 23.55 -14.75
N TYR A 129 10.39 24.74 -15.01
CA TYR A 129 9.59 25.95 -15.24
C TYR A 129 9.76 26.52 -16.66
N LYS A 130 10.37 25.77 -17.59
CA LYS A 130 10.42 26.17 -19.00
C LYS A 130 9.05 25.89 -19.62
N LEU A 131 8.46 26.88 -20.31
CA LEU A 131 7.15 26.71 -20.96
C LEU A 131 7.17 25.59 -22.01
N SER A 132 8.27 25.46 -22.75
CA SER A 132 8.48 24.37 -23.73
C SER A 132 8.50 22.97 -23.12
N ASN A 133 8.70 22.83 -21.81
CA ASN A 133 8.69 21.54 -21.12
C ASN A 133 7.33 21.20 -20.49
N GLY A 134 6.33 22.06 -20.64
CA GLY A 134 5.00 21.86 -20.09
C GLY A 134 3.92 21.80 -21.16
N ARG A 135 2.87 21.01 -20.92
CA ARG A 135 1.69 20.91 -21.78
C ARG A 135 0.43 20.61 -20.96
N ALA A 136 -0.70 21.16 -21.39
CA ALA A 136 -2.00 20.89 -20.79
C ALA A 136 -2.57 19.57 -21.32
N LEU A 137 -2.87 18.61 -20.44
CA LEU A 137 -3.46 17.31 -20.78
C LEU A 137 -4.67 17.02 -19.91
N CYS A 138 -5.67 16.33 -20.47
CA CYS A 138 -6.73 15.74 -19.66
C CYS A 138 -6.21 14.51 -18.89
N ILE A 139 -6.88 14.14 -17.79
CA ILE A 139 -6.45 13.02 -16.94
C ILE A 139 -6.22 11.71 -17.73
N PRO A 140 -7.10 11.28 -18.67
CA PRO A 140 -6.86 10.09 -19.48
C PRO A 140 -5.59 10.18 -20.32
N CYS A 141 -5.39 11.29 -21.03
CA CYS A 141 -4.19 11.49 -21.85
C CYS A 141 -2.92 11.57 -21.01
N HIS A 142 -2.98 12.24 -19.86
CA HIS A 142 -1.87 12.32 -18.93
C HIS A 142 -1.46 10.93 -18.43
N LYS A 143 -2.40 10.01 -18.17
CA LYS A 143 -2.08 8.63 -17.76
C LYS A 143 -1.29 7.84 -18.81
N LEU A 144 -1.45 8.18 -20.09
CA LEU A 144 -0.80 7.48 -21.20
C LEU A 144 0.66 7.93 -21.39
N THR A 145 1.08 9.02 -20.77
CA THR A 145 2.44 9.54 -20.95
C THR A 145 3.48 8.63 -20.28
N GLY A 146 4.68 8.57 -20.86
CA GLY A 146 5.75 7.68 -20.36
C GLY A 146 6.27 8.06 -18.97
N ASN A 147 6.11 9.31 -18.58
CA ASN A 147 6.50 9.91 -17.30
C ASN A 147 5.38 9.90 -16.25
N TYR A 148 4.20 9.33 -16.55
CA TYR A 148 3.08 9.30 -15.62
C TYR A 148 3.27 8.25 -14.52
N GLY A 149 3.28 8.72 -13.27
CA GLY A 149 3.40 7.86 -12.10
C GLY A 149 4.73 7.10 -12.01
N ASN A 150 4.84 6.26 -10.98
CA ASN A 150 5.97 5.34 -10.85
C ASN A 150 5.62 4.04 -11.58
N LYS A 151 6.00 3.93 -12.85
CA LYS A 151 6.00 2.63 -13.53
C LYS A 151 7.11 1.79 -12.88
N LYS A 152 6.74 0.70 -12.21
CA LYS A 152 7.73 -0.30 -11.77
C LYS A 152 8.45 -0.76 -13.03
N LYS A 153 9.78 -0.62 -13.02
CA LYS A 153 10.64 -1.24 -14.03
C LYS A 153 10.60 -2.74 -13.88
#